data_AF-H8G9X0-F1
#
_entry.id   AF-H8G9X0-F1
#
_cell.length_a   1.000
_cell.length_b   1.000
_cell.length_c   1.000
_cell.angle_alpha   90.00
_cell.angle_beta   90.00
_cell.angle_gamma   90.00
#
_symmetry.space_group_name_H-M   'P 1'
#
loop_
_entity.id
_entity.type
_entity.pdbx_description
1 polymer ?
#
loop_
_entity_poly.entity_id
_entity_poly.type
_entity_poly.pdbx_seq_one_letter_code
_entity_poly.pdbx_strand_id
1 'polypeptide(L)'
;MGDTGAVADELVSAEPVPEENSQGVCALEGCDNPLPPPAVDENGRRKGGRPSSYCCKSHADAASRQRRAARTAAVVEPLVELRRAAEAFDTATAPLLSALNDMGQRLTSAEEQALAQVRQAEEQALAARSEAEDATQRAEAAERARDRALAQARDDRAAREQAELAAQHAKTEAESVKT
;
A
#
# COMPACT_ATOMS: atom_id res chain seq x y z
N MET A 1 -31.55 -23.81 -57.02
CA MET A 1 -32.22 -23.16 -58.18
C MET A 1 -31.35 -21.96 -58.51
N GLY A 2 -30.40 -22.10 -59.42
CA GLY A 2 -30.63 -22.28 -60.86
C GLY A 2 -30.39 -20.89 -61.46
N ASP A 3 -29.14 -20.58 -61.78
CA ASP A 3 -28.60 -20.67 -63.14
C ASP A 3 -29.24 -19.63 -64.06
N THR A 4 -28.46 -18.61 -64.41
CA THR A 4 -28.52 -17.98 -65.72
C THR A 4 -27.14 -17.43 -66.07
N GLY A 5 -26.51 -18.07 -67.06
CA GLY A 5 -26.10 -17.29 -68.24
C GLY A 5 -24.60 -17.14 -68.45
N ALA A 6 -24.01 -18.17 -69.05
CA ALA A 6 -22.80 -18.04 -69.85
C ALA A 6 -23.10 -17.27 -71.15
N VAL A 7 -22.22 -16.33 -71.50
CA VAL A 7 -21.61 -15.97 -72.81
C VAL A 7 -21.02 -14.55 -72.62
N ALA A 8 -19.79 -14.20 -72.98
CA ALA A 8 -19.11 -14.53 -74.21
C ALA A 8 -17.59 -14.65 -74.00
N ASP A 9 -17.07 -15.64 -74.72
CA ASP A 9 -15.69 -15.82 -75.13
C ASP A 9 -15.34 -14.70 -76.13
N GLU A 10 -14.35 -13.87 -75.81
CA GLU A 10 -13.68 -13.05 -76.82
C GLU A 10 -12.16 -13.14 -76.61
N LEU A 11 -11.60 -14.09 -77.35
CA LEU A 11 -10.21 -14.22 -77.70
C LEU A 11 -9.65 -12.88 -78.18
N VAL A 12 -8.89 -12.20 -77.33
CA VAL A 12 -7.81 -11.33 -77.79
C VAL A 12 -6.50 -12.05 -77.51
N SER A 13 -6.01 -12.69 -78.57
CA SER A 13 -4.61 -13.07 -78.73
C SER A 13 -3.73 -11.84 -78.51
N ALA A 14 -3.28 -11.63 -77.27
CA ALA A 14 -2.16 -10.77 -76.99
C ALA A 14 -0.89 -11.58 -77.30
N GLU A 15 -0.32 -11.30 -78.47
CA GLU A 15 1.04 -11.70 -78.80
C GLU A 15 1.97 -11.37 -77.63
N PRO A 16 2.92 -12.25 -77.24
CA PRO A 16 3.87 -11.92 -76.20
C PRO A 16 4.77 -10.80 -76.71
N VAL A 17 4.43 -9.57 -76.35
CA VAL A 17 5.34 -8.42 -76.47
C VAL A 17 6.61 -8.79 -75.70
N PRO A 18 7.80 -8.76 -76.31
CA PRO A 18 9.03 -9.06 -75.60
C PRO A 18 9.17 -8.06 -74.46
N GLU A 19 9.29 -8.55 -73.21
CA GLU A 19 9.65 -7.73 -72.05
C GLU A 19 11.09 -7.19 -72.19
N GLU A 20 11.28 -6.22 -73.09
CA GLU A 20 12.48 -5.38 -73.15
C GLU A 20 12.36 -4.26 -72.13
N ASN A 21 12.74 -4.58 -70.88
CA ASN A 21 13.39 -3.72 -69.87
C ASN A 21 13.06 -4.19 -68.44
N SER A 22 13.60 -5.36 -68.06
CA SER A 22 13.70 -5.74 -66.65
C SER A 22 15.01 -5.22 -66.03
N GLN A 23 15.36 -3.95 -66.25
CA GLN A 23 16.43 -3.30 -65.50
C GLN A 23 15.89 -2.85 -64.14
N GLY A 24 15.49 -3.82 -63.31
CA GLY A 24 15.26 -3.53 -61.89
C GLY A 24 16.57 -3.08 -61.24
N VAL A 25 16.46 -2.29 -60.18
CA VAL A 25 17.60 -1.87 -59.35
C VAL A 25 17.77 -2.86 -58.20
N CYS A 26 19.00 -3.00 -57.70
CA CYS A 26 19.31 -3.84 -56.55
C CYS A 26 18.43 -3.51 -55.33
N ALA A 27 17.80 -4.53 -54.73
CA ALA A 27 16.93 -4.36 -53.56
C ALA A 27 17.67 -4.12 -52.23
N LEU A 28 18.97 -3.80 -52.27
CA LEU A 28 19.73 -3.41 -51.09
C LEU A 28 19.58 -1.91 -50.92
N GLU A 29 19.18 -1.46 -49.73
CA GLU A 29 19.01 -0.05 -49.42
C GLU A 29 20.31 0.73 -49.67
N GLY A 30 20.22 1.80 -50.48
CA GLY A 30 21.37 2.62 -50.88
C GLY A 30 22.21 2.08 -52.04
N CYS A 31 21.76 1.05 -52.76
CA CYS A 31 22.44 0.54 -53.96
C CYS A 31 21.62 0.79 -55.23
N ASP A 32 22.12 1.66 -56.11
CA ASP A 32 21.46 1.98 -57.39
C ASP A 32 21.95 1.13 -58.57
N ASN A 33 22.80 0.12 -58.32
CA ASN A 33 23.30 -0.75 -59.39
C ASN A 33 22.16 -1.53 -60.06
N PRO A 34 22.20 -1.67 -61.40
CA PRO A 34 21.22 -2.47 -62.13
C PRO A 34 21.35 -3.96 -61.78
N LEU A 35 20.24 -4.69 -61.90
CA LEU A 35 20.22 -6.14 -61.74
C LEU A 35 20.95 -6.85 -62.88
N PRO A 36 21.58 -8.01 -62.61
CA PRO A 36 22.19 -8.81 -63.66
C PRO A 36 21.11 -9.30 -64.65
N PRO A 37 21.46 -9.46 -65.94
CA PRO A 37 20.53 -9.96 -66.93
C PRO A 37 20.02 -11.36 -66.56
N PRO A 38 18.79 -11.71 -66.92
CA PRO A 38 18.24 -13.04 -66.64
C PRO A 38 19.08 -14.12 -67.31
N ALA A 39 19.33 -15.23 -66.60
CA ALA A 39 20.05 -16.36 -67.17
C ALA A 39 19.26 -16.95 -68.35
N VAL A 40 19.91 -17.15 -69.49
CA VAL A 40 19.32 -17.75 -70.69
C VAL A 40 19.99 -19.08 -71.04
N ASP A 41 19.27 -19.96 -71.73
CA ASP A 41 19.75 -21.23 -72.29
C ASP A 41 20.41 -21.03 -73.66
N GLU A 42 20.92 -22.12 -74.25
CA GLU A 42 21.62 -22.09 -75.53
C GLU A 42 20.72 -21.62 -76.70
N ASN A 43 19.39 -21.64 -76.51
CA ASN A 43 18.40 -21.19 -77.47
C ASN A 43 17.85 -19.79 -77.15
N GLY A 44 18.48 -19.07 -76.21
CA GLY A 44 18.08 -17.72 -75.79
C GLY A 44 16.82 -17.67 -74.93
N ARG A 45 16.27 -18.81 -74.49
CA ARG A 45 15.11 -18.85 -73.60
C ARG A 45 15.57 -18.68 -72.16
N ARG A 46 14.78 -18.01 -71.31
CA ARG A 46 15.12 -17.85 -69.89
C ARG A 46 15.29 -19.23 -69.24
N LYS A 47 16.46 -19.49 -68.64
CA LYS A 47 16.66 -20.63 -67.75
C LYS A 47 15.70 -20.46 -66.58
N GLY A 48 14.90 -21.49 -66.30
CA GLY A 48 13.94 -21.47 -65.20
C GLY A 48 14.60 -21.07 -63.87
N GLY A 49 13.85 -20.36 -63.03
CA GLY A 49 14.35 -19.84 -61.75
C GLY A 49 13.75 -18.48 -61.43
N ARG A 50 13.85 -18.05 -60.17
CA ARG A 50 13.42 -16.73 -59.75
C ARG A 50 14.44 -15.67 -60.21
N PRO A 51 14.01 -14.54 -60.80
CA PRO A 51 14.90 -13.43 -61.10
C PRO A 51 15.69 -12.97 -59.87
N SER A 52 16.95 -12.56 -60.07
CA SER A 52 17.77 -12.02 -58.97
C SER A 52 17.17 -10.71 -58.47
N SER A 53 17.07 -10.54 -57.16
CA SER A 53 16.69 -9.25 -56.53
C SER A 53 17.90 -8.39 -56.16
N TYR A 54 19.12 -8.88 -56.37
CA TYR A 54 20.35 -8.18 -55.98
C TYR A 54 21.38 -8.20 -57.12
N CYS A 55 22.21 -7.17 -57.20
CA CYS A 55 23.23 -7.08 -58.25
C CYS A 55 24.36 -8.12 -58.08
N CYS A 56 24.59 -8.60 -56.86
CA CYS A 56 25.61 -9.61 -56.54
C CYS A 56 25.30 -10.35 -55.22
N LYS A 57 26.01 -11.45 -54.96
CA LYS A 57 25.83 -12.28 -53.75
C LYS A 57 26.11 -11.49 -52.46
N SER A 58 27.12 -10.62 -52.43
CA SER A 58 27.45 -9.83 -51.24
C SER A 58 26.30 -8.92 -50.80
N HIS A 59 25.54 -8.36 -51.76
CA HIS A 59 24.37 -7.53 -51.47
C HIS A 59 23.20 -8.36 -50.97
N ALA A 60 22.99 -9.56 -51.52
CA ALA A 60 22.01 -10.50 -50.98
C ALA A 60 22.34 -10.91 -49.53
N ASP A 61 23.61 -11.17 -49.24
CA ASP A 61 24.09 -11.52 -47.90
C ASP A 61 24.00 -10.34 -46.93
N ALA A 62 24.33 -9.12 -47.37
CA ALA A 62 24.19 -7.89 -46.59
C ALA A 62 22.73 -7.62 -46.23
N ALA A 63 21.81 -7.69 -47.20
CA ALA A 63 20.38 -7.53 -46.96
C ALA A 63 19.83 -8.62 -46.03
N SER A 64 20.33 -9.86 -46.14
CA SER A 64 19.99 -10.95 -45.21
C SER A 64 20.48 -10.69 -43.78
N ARG A 65 21.68 -10.13 -43.61
CA ARG A 65 22.19 -9.72 -42.29
C ARG A 65 21.37 -8.55 -41.72
N GLN A 66 21.07 -7.54 -42.52
CA GLN A 66 20.22 -6.40 -42.10
C GLN A 66 18.83 -6.88 -41.66
N ARG A 67 18.17 -7.76 -42.41
CA ARG A 67 16.87 -8.33 -42.01
C ARG A 67 16.93 -9.09 -40.69
N ARG A 68 17.99 -9.89 -40.47
CA ARG A 68 18.17 -10.61 -39.20
C ARG A 68 18.42 -9.65 -38.04
N ALA A 69 19.29 -8.66 -38.23
CA ALA A 69 19.56 -7.63 -37.24
C ALA A 69 18.30 -6.83 -36.88
N ALA A 70 17.51 -6.41 -37.88
CA ALA A 70 16.24 -5.70 -37.68
C ALA A 70 15.22 -6.55 -36.90
N ARG A 71 15.10 -7.84 -37.23
CA ARG A 71 14.23 -8.77 -36.47
C ARG A 71 14.66 -8.93 -35.02
N THR A 72 15.97 -9.02 -34.77
CA THR A 72 16.50 -9.09 -33.40
C THR A 72 16.27 -7.78 -32.65
N ALA A 73 16.56 -6.63 -33.27
CA ALA A 73 16.36 -5.31 -32.67
C ALA A 73 14.88 -5.06 -32.32
N ALA A 74 13.94 -5.50 -33.17
CA ALA A 74 12.51 -5.39 -32.93
C ALA A 74 12.02 -6.11 -31.65
N VAL A 75 12.81 -7.06 -31.13
CA VAL A 75 12.51 -7.76 -29.86
C VAL A 75 13.37 -7.27 -28.72
N VAL A 76 14.67 -7.07 -28.95
CA VAL A 76 15.62 -6.74 -27.90
C VAL A 76 15.45 -5.31 -27.42
N GLU A 77 15.24 -4.34 -28.31
CA GLU A 77 15.15 -2.92 -27.93
C GLU A 77 13.97 -2.66 -26.97
N PRO A 78 12.73 -3.12 -27.24
CA PRO A 78 11.62 -2.93 -26.31
C PRO A 78 11.84 -3.59 -24.94
N LEU A 79 12.56 -4.72 -24.88
CA LEU A 79 12.89 -5.38 -23.61
C LEU A 79 13.91 -4.58 -22.80
N VAL A 80 14.88 -3.95 -23.46
CA VAL A 80 15.83 -3.05 -22.80
C VAL A 80 15.11 -1.81 -22.28
N GLU A 81 14.21 -1.23 -23.05
CA GLU A 81 13.39 -0.10 -22.61
C GLU A 81 12.49 -0.46 -21.42
N LEU A 82 11.81 -1.61 -21.48
CA LEU A 82 10.98 -2.10 -20.38
C LEU A 82 11.80 -2.31 -19.10
N ARG A 83 13.00 -2.88 -19.22
CA ARG A 83 13.89 -3.07 -18.08
C ARG A 83 14.29 -1.73 -17.45
N ARG A 84 14.65 -0.74 -18.26
CA ARG A 84 14.98 0.61 -17.76
C ARG A 84 13.79 1.26 -17.07
N ALA A 85 12.59 1.11 -17.63
CA ALA A 85 11.36 1.62 -17.02
C ALA A 85 11.06 0.94 -15.68
N ALA A 86 11.26 -0.38 -15.57
CA ALA A 86 11.08 -1.13 -14.33
C ALA A 86 12.10 -0.69 -13.25
N GLU A 87 13.37 -0.53 -13.61
CA GLU A 87 14.42 -0.05 -12.69
C GLU A 87 14.12 1.38 -12.19
N ALA A 88 13.64 2.26 -13.08
CA ALA A 88 13.21 3.61 -12.70
C ALA A 88 11.97 3.60 -11.79
N PHE A 89 11.00 2.72 -12.08
CA PHE A 89 9.80 2.58 -11.27
C PHE A 89 10.11 2.07 -9.86
N ASP A 90 10.98 1.07 -9.72
CA ASP A 90 11.40 0.54 -8.42
C ASP A 90 12.08 1.63 -7.59
N THR A 91 13.00 2.38 -8.22
CA THR A 91 13.68 3.52 -7.59
C THR A 91 12.70 4.61 -7.14
N ALA A 92 11.67 4.89 -7.93
CA ALA A 92 10.67 5.90 -7.60
C ALA A 92 9.67 5.44 -6.51
N THR A 93 9.39 4.14 -6.43
CA THR A 93 8.41 3.58 -5.49
C THR A 93 8.99 3.20 -4.13
N ALA A 94 10.28 2.87 -4.05
CA ALA A 94 10.93 2.52 -2.79
C ALA A 94 10.78 3.61 -1.70
N PRO A 95 10.97 4.92 -1.97
CA PRO A 95 10.73 5.98 -0.99
C PRO A 95 9.26 6.06 -0.55
N LEU A 96 8.31 5.85 -1.48
CA LEU A 96 6.88 5.87 -1.17
C LEU A 96 6.50 4.71 -0.24
N LEU A 97 6.98 3.49 -0.52
CA LEU A 97 6.75 2.33 0.35
C LEU A 97 7.37 2.53 1.73
N SER A 98 8.57 3.11 1.79
CA SER A 98 9.22 3.46 3.06
C SER A 98 8.39 4.48 3.85
N ALA A 99 7.85 5.51 3.19
CA ALA A 99 7.03 6.53 3.83
C ALA A 99 5.70 5.96 4.34
N LEU A 100 5.06 5.07 3.59
CA LEU A 100 3.84 4.38 4.03
C LEU A 100 4.11 3.48 5.25
N ASN A 101 5.24 2.78 5.27
CA ASN A 101 5.62 1.96 6.42
C ASN A 101 5.92 2.81 7.67
N ASP A 102 6.65 3.91 7.53
CA ASP A 102 6.90 4.87 8.62
C ASP A 102 5.58 5.47 9.15
N MET A 103 4.67 5.85 8.26
CA MET A 103 3.34 6.31 8.66
C MET A 103 2.57 5.24 9.45
N GLY A 104 2.59 3.99 8.99
CA GLY A 104 1.98 2.87 9.72
C GLY A 104 2.56 2.69 11.12
N GLN A 105 3.89 2.72 11.26
CA GLN A 105 4.57 2.62 12.55
C GLN A 105 4.21 3.77 13.50
N ARG A 106 4.13 5.00 13.00
CA ARG A 106 3.73 6.17 13.79
C ARG A 106 2.28 6.07 14.27
N LEU A 107 1.37 5.57 13.42
CA LEU A 107 -0.02 5.35 13.80
C LEU A 107 -0.13 4.30 14.89
N THR A 108 0.52 3.14 14.74
CA THR A 108 0.54 2.10 15.78
C THR A 108 1.12 2.63 17.09
N SER A 109 2.24 3.36 17.05
CA SER A 109 2.81 3.96 18.25
C SER A 109 1.88 4.99 18.90
N ALA A 110 1.15 5.78 18.11
CA ALA A 110 0.19 6.75 18.64
C ALA A 110 -1.02 6.06 19.28
N GLU A 111 -1.52 4.97 18.68
CA GLU A 111 -2.60 4.15 19.23
C GLU A 111 -2.19 3.53 20.57
N GLU A 112 -1.00 2.93 20.65
CA GLU A 112 -0.47 2.35 21.89
C GLU A 112 -0.34 3.40 23.00
N GLN A 113 0.18 4.58 22.67
CA GLN A 113 0.31 5.69 23.62
C GLN A 113 -1.04 6.21 24.09
N ALA A 114 -2.02 6.35 23.18
CA ALA A 114 -3.37 6.77 23.52
C ALA A 114 -4.04 5.77 24.47
N LEU A 115 -3.92 4.47 24.19
CA LEU A 115 -4.43 3.41 25.06
C LEU A 115 -3.76 3.42 26.43
N ALA A 116 -2.44 3.63 26.49
CA ALA A 116 -1.70 3.75 27.74
C ALA A 116 -2.18 4.95 28.57
N GLN A 117 -2.40 6.11 27.94
CA GLN A 117 -2.93 7.30 28.62
C GLN A 117 -4.33 7.07 29.18
N VAL A 118 -5.22 6.40 28.44
CA VAL A 118 -6.57 6.06 28.91
C VAL A 118 -6.49 5.13 30.13
N ARG A 119 -5.68 4.06 30.06
CA ARG A 119 -5.50 3.14 31.20
C ARG A 119 -4.95 3.87 32.44
N GLN A 120 -3.95 4.73 32.26
CA GLN A 120 -3.40 5.52 33.35
C GLN A 120 -4.45 6.45 33.96
N ALA A 121 -5.26 7.11 33.13
CA ALA A 121 -6.34 7.98 33.61
C ALA A 121 -7.42 7.19 34.36
N GLU A 122 -7.77 5.99 33.90
CA GLU A 122 -8.70 5.09 34.57
C GLU A 122 -8.17 4.64 35.94
N GLU A 123 -6.90 4.22 36.01
CA GLU A 123 -6.25 3.85 37.27
C GLU A 123 -6.21 5.01 38.27
N GLN A 124 -5.85 6.22 37.80
CA GLN A 124 -5.86 7.43 38.63
C GLN A 124 -7.27 7.77 39.12
N ALA A 125 -8.28 7.64 38.25
CA ALA A 125 -9.67 7.89 38.64
C ALA A 125 -10.17 6.88 39.67
N LEU A 126 -9.79 5.61 39.56
CA LEU A 126 -10.11 4.58 40.54
C LEU A 126 -9.44 4.86 41.89
N ALA A 127 -8.15 5.20 41.89
CA ALA A 127 -7.41 5.56 43.09
C ALA A 127 -8.02 6.79 43.79
N ALA A 128 -8.35 7.83 43.02
CA ALA A 128 -9.00 9.03 43.56
C ALA A 128 -10.37 8.74 44.18
N ARG A 129 -11.15 7.82 43.59
CA ARG A 129 -12.43 7.38 44.17
C ARG A 129 -12.24 6.63 45.47
N SER A 130 -11.31 5.67 45.52
CA SER A 130 -11.03 4.94 46.77
C SER A 130 -10.53 5.87 47.88
N GLU A 131 -9.65 6.82 47.55
CA GLU A 131 -9.16 7.81 48.53
C GLU A 131 -10.29 8.71 49.06
N ALA A 132 -11.24 9.10 48.19
CA ALA A 132 -12.40 9.88 48.58
C ALA A 132 -13.38 9.10 49.47
N GLU A 133 -13.59 7.82 49.18
CA GLU A 133 -14.40 6.91 50.00
C GLU A 133 -13.76 6.71 51.38
N ASP A 134 -12.45 6.45 51.44
CA ASP A 134 -11.70 6.30 52.69
C ASP A 134 -11.70 7.60 53.52
N ALA A 135 -11.58 8.76 52.86
CA ALA A 135 -11.68 10.05 53.52
C ALA A 135 -13.07 10.27 54.14
N THR A 136 -14.13 9.92 53.41
CA THR A 136 -15.51 9.99 53.91
C THR A 136 -15.70 9.08 55.12
N GLN A 137 -15.25 7.82 55.05
CA GLN A 137 -15.36 6.87 56.16
C GLN A 137 -14.62 7.35 57.42
N ARG A 138 -13.42 7.93 57.25
CA ARG A 138 -12.66 8.51 58.36
C ARG A 138 -13.36 9.72 58.98
N ALA A 139 -13.94 10.59 58.16
CA ALA A 139 -14.70 11.73 58.63
C ALA A 139 -15.92 11.29 59.46
N GLU A 140 -16.72 10.35 58.94
CA GLU A 140 -17.87 9.81 59.69
C GLU A 140 -17.45 9.11 60.99
N ALA A 141 -16.35 8.36 60.98
CA ALA A 141 -15.84 7.71 62.19
C ALA A 141 -15.42 8.74 63.25
N ALA A 142 -14.79 9.85 62.83
CA ALA A 142 -14.40 10.95 63.69
C ALA A 142 -15.63 11.67 64.27
N GLU A 143 -16.67 11.91 63.46
CA GLU A 143 -17.93 12.49 63.92
C GLU A 143 -18.63 11.59 64.95
N ARG A 144 -18.74 10.28 64.67
CA ARG A 144 -19.29 9.33 65.63
C ARG A 144 -18.49 9.29 66.93
N ALA A 145 -17.16 9.37 66.86
CA ALA A 145 -16.30 9.41 68.04
C ALA A 145 -16.51 10.69 68.85
N ARG A 146 -16.61 11.85 68.19
CA ARG A 146 -16.93 13.14 68.82
C ARG A 146 -18.28 13.08 69.54
N ASP A 147 -19.32 12.57 68.87
CA ASP A 147 -20.67 12.53 69.44
C ASP A 147 -20.73 11.62 70.67
N ARG A 148 -20.04 10.46 70.63
CA ARG A 148 -19.87 9.60 71.80
C ARG A 148 -19.12 10.29 72.94
N ALA A 149 -18.04 11.02 72.64
CA ALA A 149 -17.29 11.77 73.65
C ALA A 149 -18.14 12.88 74.29
N LEU A 150 -18.97 13.57 73.51
CA LEU A 150 -19.90 14.58 74.01
C LEU A 150 -21.02 13.98 74.87
N ALA A 151 -21.54 12.80 74.50
CA ALA A 151 -22.51 12.08 75.33
C ALA A 151 -21.89 11.66 76.66
N GLN A 152 -20.71 11.01 76.63
CA GLN A 152 -19.99 10.62 77.84
C GLN A 152 -19.70 11.83 78.75
N ALA A 153 -19.28 12.96 78.18
CA ALA A 153 -19.01 14.17 78.96
C ALA A 153 -20.28 14.74 79.64
N ARG A 154 -21.47 14.56 79.05
CA ARG A 154 -22.75 14.94 79.68
C ARG A 154 -23.10 13.99 80.81
N ASP A 155 -22.96 12.68 80.59
CA ASP A 155 -23.23 11.66 81.59
C ASP A 155 -22.28 11.79 82.80
N ASP A 156 -21.00 12.02 82.55
CA ASP A 156 -19.99 12.28 83.59
C ASP A 156 -20.33 13.53 84.41
N ARG A 157 -20.85 14.58 83.76
CA ARG A 157 -21.27 15.81 84.46
C ARG A 157 -22.50 15.54 85.33
N ALA A 158 -23.52 14.87 84.79
CA ALA A 158 -24.72 14.52 85.54
C ALA A 158 -24.38 13.61 86.75
N ALA A 159 -23.47 12.64 86.58
CA ALA A 159 -23.01 11.77 87.65
C ALA A 159 -22.28 12.56 88.76
N ARG A 160 -21.44 13.53 88.38
CA ARG A 160 -20.77 14.43 89.34
C ARG A 160 -21.77 15.27 90.13
N GLU A 161 -22.73 15.90 89.45
CA GLU A 161 -23.78 16.70 90.09
C GLU A 161 -24.60 15.85 91.08
N GLN A 162 -24.97 14.62 90.71
CA GLN A 162 -25.67 13.70 91.62
C GLN A 162 -24.81 13.29 92.82
N ALA A 163 -23.52 13.00 92.61
CA ALA A 163 -22.60 12.66 93.69
C ALA A 163 -22.41 13.84 94.66
N GLU A 164 -22.32 15.07 94.14
CA GLU A 164 -22.26 16.29 94.95
C GLU A 164 -23.52 16.49 95.79
N LEU A 165 -24.71 16.31 95.20
CA LEU A 165 -25.99 16.38 95.92
C LEU A 165 -26.07 15.31 97.02
N ALA A 166 -25.73 14.06 96.72
CA ALA A 166 -25.71 12.97 97.69
C ALA A 166 -24.73 13.25 98.85
N ALA A 167 -23.56 13.80 98.55
CA ALA A 167 -22.58 14.19 99.56
C ALA A 167 -23.08 15.35 100.43
N GLN A 168 -23.80 16.33 99.88
CA GLN A 168 -24.44 17.40 100.64
C GLN A 168 -25.53 16.84 101.57
N HIS A 169 -26.40 15.96 101.06
CA HIS A 169 -27.42 15.29 101.86
C HIS A 169 -26.81 14.51 103.03
N ALA A 170 -25.81 13.67 102.78
CA ALA A 170 -25.12 12.91 103.81
C ALA A 170 -24.48 13.80 104.88
N LYS A 171 -23.92 14.97 104.50
CA LYS A 171 -23.42 15.96 105.47
C LYS A 171 -24.54 16.52 106.34
N THR A 172 -25.65 16.94 105.74
CA THR A 172 -26.79 17.50 106.50
C THR A 172 -27.42 16.49 107.46
N GLU A 173 -27.54 15.22 107.05
CA GLU A 173 -28.00 14.13 107.93
C GLU A 173 -27.01 13.85 109.07
N ALA A 174 -25.71 13.85 108.79
CA ALA A 174 -24.70 13.64 109.83
C ALA A 174 -24.66 14.80 110.85
N GLU A 175 -24.98 16.02 110.42
CA GLU A 175 -25.08 17.19 111.29
C GLU A 175 -26.33 17.15 112.18
N SER A 176 -27.48 16.69 111.65
CA SER A 176 -28.73 16.61 112.42
C SER A 176 -28.75 15.52 113.51
N VAL A 177 -27.93 14.48 113.38
CA VAL A 177 -27.77 13.42 114.40
C VAL A 177 -26.84 13.84 115.56
N LYS A 178 -26.04 14.89 115.38
CA LYS A 178 -25.10 15.40 116.43
C LYS A 178 -25.71 16.46 117.34
N THR A 179 -26.89 16.98 117.02
CA THR A 179 -27.70 17.88 117.86
C THR A 179 -28.73 17.12 118.66
#